data_AF-A4UXD5-F1
#
_entry.id   AF-A4UXD5-F1
#
_cell.length_a   1.000
_cell.length_b   1.000
_cell.length_c   1.000
_cell.angle_alpha   90.00
_cell.angle_beta   90.00
_cell.angle_gamma   90.00
#
_symmetry.space_group_name_H-M   'P 1'
#
loop_
_entity.id
_entity.type
_entity.pdbx_description
1 polymer ?
#
loop_
_entity_poly.entity_id
_entity_poly.type
_entity_poly.pdbx_seq_one_letter_code
_entity_poly.pdbx_strand_id
1 'polypeptide(L)'
;VSDWVLNDLVNILEKQGNKMLNLCLEERDFLAGQPFIDNLSESIQISRKTVFVLTRKYVKKGHFKTAFYIAHQRLIEEKVDVIILILLEKALQRSRYLRLRKRLCAISVLY
;
A
#
# COMPACT_ATOMS: atom_id res chain seq x y z
N VAL A 1 9.04 -15.05 -6.22
CA VAL A 1 9.59 -13.83 -6.86
C VAL A 1 9.12 -12.55 -6.16
N SER A 2 7.95 -12.49 -5.53
CA SER A 2 7.47 -11.23 -4.90
C SER A 2 8.19 -10.87 -3.59
N ASP A 3 8.58 -11.88 -2.80
CA ASP A 3 9.02 -11.66 -1.42
C ASP A 3 10.40 -10.99 -1.34
N TRP A 4 11.31 -11.30 -2.27
CA TRP A 4 12.64 -10.67 -2.30
C TRP A 4 12.56 -9.17 -2.65
N VAL A 5 11.64 -8.77 -3.54
CA VAL A 5 11.45 -7.35 -3.91
C VAL A 5 10.93 -6.56 -2.73
N LEU A 6 10.02 -7.14 -1.95
CA LEU A 6 9.46 -6.50 -0.76
C LEU A 6 10.52 -6.36 0.34
N ASN A 7 11.33 -7.41 0.56
CA ASN A 7 12.44 -7.37 1.51
C ASN A 7 13.52 -6.36 1.12
N ASP A 8 13.88 -6.29 -0.16
CA ASP A 8 14.84 -5.32 -0.67
C ASP A 8 14.31 -3.89 -0.53
N LEU A 9 13.05 -3.66 -0.89
CA LEU A 9 12.39 -2.36 -0.71
C LEU A 9 12.37 -1.92 0.75
N VAL A 10 12.01 -2.82 1.68
CA VAL A 10 12.03 -2.54 3.13
C VAL A 10 13.45 -2.18 3.58
N ASN A 11 14.45 -2.96 3.16
CA ASN A 11 15.85 -2.70 3.51
C ASN A 11 16.34 -1.33 3.00
N ILE A 12 16.01 -0.98 1.77
CA ILE A 12 16.37 0.31 1.18
C ILE A 12 15.72 1.46 1.96
N LEU A 13 14.42 1.36 2.26
CA LEU A 13 13.66 2.44 2.90
C LEU A 13 13.97 2.60 4.40
N GLU A 14 14.25 1.51 5.11
CA GLU A 14 14.56 1.56 6.55
C GLU A 14 16.05 1.81 6.81
N LYS A 15 16.98 1.29 5.99
CA LYS A 15 18.41 1.24 6.35
C LYS A 15 19.37 1.97 5.41
N GLN A 16 19.05 2.11 4.12
CA GLN A 16 20.03 2.59 3.12
C GLN A 16 19.69 3.94 2.49
N GLY A 17 18.45 4.42 2.64
CA GLY A 17 18.02 5.69 2.05
C GLY A 17 18.63 6.93 2.72
N ASN A 18 18.62 8.06 2.00
CA ASN A 18 19.04 9.37 2.52
C ASN A 18 18.28 9.81 3.78
N LYS A 19 17.09 9.24 4.03
CA LYS A 19 16.33 9.35 5.26
C LYS A 19 15.78 7.97 5.62
N MET A 20 16.02 7.53 6.85
CA MET A 20 15.40 6.33 7.39
C MET A 20 13.90 6.58 7.57
N LEU A 21 13.07 5.73 6.98
CA LEU A 21 11.62 5.78 7.14
C LEU A 21 11.18 4.70 8.14
N ASN A 22 10.25 5.06 9.02
CA ASN A 22 9.57 4.08 9.86
C ASN A 22 8.44 3.44 9.04
N LEU A 23 8.56 2.14 8.78
CA LEU A 23 7.54 1.38 8.06
C LEU A 23 6.62 0.65 9.04
N CYS A 24 5.35 0.53 8.64
CA CYS A 24 4.38 -0.37 9.26
C CYS A 24 4.06 -1.49 8.27
N LEU A 25 4.36 -2.73 8.64
CA LEU A 25 4.17 -3.92 7.80
C LEU A 25 3.10 -4.84 8.41
N GLU A 26 2.16 -5.30 7.58
CA GLU A 26 1.07 -6.21 7.96
C GLU A 26 1.56 -7.47 8.68
N GLU A 27 2.67 -8.06 8.23
CA GLU A 27 3.20 -9.32 8.77
C GLU A 27 4.09 -9.14 10.02
N ARG A 28 4.47 -7.90 10.37
CA ARG A 28 5.42 -7.59 11.45
C ARG A 28 4.80 -6.81 12.59
N ASP A 29 4.02 -5.77 12.26
CA ASP A 29 3.65 -4.72 13.18
C ASP A 29 2.17 -4.78 13.60
N PHE A 30 1.37 -5.67 12.98
CA PHE A 30 -0.02 -5.88 13.38
C PHE A 30 -0.09 -6.60 14.73
N LEU A 31 -0.90 -6.07 15.63
CA LEU A 31 -1.02 -6.59 16.99
C LEU A 31 -1.81 -7.91 16.99
N ALA A 32 -1.22 -8.94 17.60
CA ALA A 32 -1.90 -10.21 17.83
C ALA A 32 -3.07 -10.02 18.81
N GLY A 33 -4.22 -10.62 18.50
CA GLY A 33 -5.44 -10.49 19.29
C GLY A 33 -6.34 -9.31 18.89
N GLN A 34 -5.84 -8.35 18.10
CA GLN A 34 -6.65 -7.29 17.51
C GLN A 34 -7.22 -7.75 16.15
N PRO A 35 -8.50 -7.44 15.82
CA PRO A 35 -9.06 -7.80 14.53
C PRO A 35 -8.24 -7.23 13.37
N PHE A 36 -8.10 -8.02 12.30
CA PHE A 36 -7.30 -7.64 11.13
C PHE A 36 -7.72 -6.29 10.55
N ILE A 37 -9.03 -6.03 10.46
CA ILE A 37 -9.56 -4.78 9.91
C ILE A 37 -9.20 -3.58 10.78
N ASP A 38 -9.15 -3.75 12.10
CA ASP A 38 -8.80 -2.66 13.01
C ASP A 38 -7.31 -2.33 12.88
N ASN A 39 -6.45 -3.35 12.90
CA ASN A 39 -5.01 -3.19 12.62
C ASN A 39 -4.77 -2.52 11.26
N LEU A 40 -5.52 -2.92 10.23
CA LEU A 40 -5.42 -2.35 8.89
C LEU A 40 -5.87 -0.89 8.82
N SER A 41 -7.01 -0.57 9.45
CA SER A 41 -7.53 0.80 9.47
C SER A 41 -6.59 1.73 10.24
N GLU A 42 -6.15 1.31 11.42
CA GLU A 42 -5.24 2.07 12.29
C GLU A 42 -3.90 2.32 11.59
N SER A 43 -3.28 1.29 11.01
CA SER A 43 -2.01 1.42 10.28
C SER A 43 -2.12 2.41 9.12
N ILE A 44 -3.23 2.43 8.37
CA ILE A 44 -3.47 3.41 7.30
C ILE A 44 -3.69 4.82 7.86
N GLN A 45 -4.34 4.96 9.02
CA GLN A 45 -4.61 6.26 9.66
C GLN A 45 -3.34 6.92 10.20
N ILE A 46 -2.48 6.16 10.90
CA ILE A 46 -1.24 6.69 11.48
C ILE A 46 -0.13 6.90 10.45
N SER A 47 -0.21 6.23 9.30
CA SER A 47 0.80 6.33 8.24
C SER A 47 0.61 7.58 7.39
N ARG A 48 1.72 8.27 7.07
CA ARG A 48 1.70 9.40 6.11
C ARG A 48 1.38 8.96 4.68
N LYS A 49 1.85 7.77 4.32
CA LYS A 49 1.66 7.15 3.00
C LYS A 49 1.48 5.65 3.18
N THR A 50 0.57 5.06 2.42
CA THR A 50 0.34 3.62 2.30
C THR A 50 0.83 3.16 0.93
N VAL A 51 1.84 2.29 0.91
CA VAL A 51 2.43 1.76 -0.31
C VAL A 51 1.77 0.44 -0.68
N PHE A 52 1.17 0.39 -1.85
CA PHE A 52 0.54 -0.81 -2.40
C PHE A 52 1.44 -1.41 -3.49
N VAL A 53 2.05 -2.55 -3.19
CA VAL A 53 2.87 -3.31 -4.13
C VAL A 53 1.98 -4.30 -4.88
N LEU A 54 1.58 -3.94 -6.09
CA LEU A 54 0.66 -4.73 -6.91
C LEU A 54 1.38 -5.92 -7.54
N THR A 55 0.98 -7.11 -7.08
CA THR A 55 1.31 -8.41 -7.67
C THR A 55 0.03 -9.21 -7.89
N ARG A 56 0.02 -10.18 -8.80
CA ARG A 56 -1.15 -11.05 -9.00
C ARG A 56 -1.56 -11.80 -7.74
N LYS A 57 -0.59 -12.18 -6.90
CA LYS A 57 -0.86 -12.86 -5.62
C LYS A 57 -1.56 -11.93 -4.64
N TYR A 58 -1.07 -10.71 -4.49
CA TYR A 58 -1.60 -9.76 -3.52
C TYR A 58 -3.02 -9.30 -3.88
N VAL A 59 -3.29 -9.04 -5.16
CA VAL A 59 -4.65 -8.68 -5.62
C VAL A 59 -5.67 -9.79 -5.35
N LYS A 60 -5.26 -11.06 -5.33
CA LYS A 60 -6.13 -12.20 -5.02
C LYS A 60 -6.37 -12.39 -3.52
N LYS A 61 -5.49 -11.90 -2.65
CA LYS A 61 -5.52 -12.16 -1.18
C LYS A 61 -6.68 -11.48 -0.42
N GLY A 62 -7.67 -10.88 -1.08
CA GLY A 62 -8.88 -10.32 -0.44
C GLY A 62 -8.65 -9.01 0.33
N HIS A 63 -7.68 -8.98 1.23
CA HIS A 63 -7.33 -7.85 2.10
C HIS A 63 -6.92 -6.60 1.33
N PHE A 64 -6.27 -6.75 0.16
CA PHE A 64 -5.90 -5.63 -0.71
C PHE A 64 -7.09 -4.73 -1.08
N LYS A 65 -8.24 -5.33 -1.42
CA LYS A 65 -9.43 -4.58 -1.83
C LYS A 65 -9.88 -3.65 -0.69
N THR A 66 -9.93 -4.18 0.53
CA THR A 66 -10.36 -3.43 1.72
C THR A 66 -9.37 -2.32 2.06
N ALA A 67 -8.07 -2.64 2.12
CA ALA A 67 -7.00 -1.67 2.36
C ALA A 67 -7.04 -0.52 1.35
N PHE A 68 -7.21 -0.85 0.07
CA PHE A 68 -7.26 0.14 -1.01
C PHE A 68 -8.46 1.10 -0.87
N TYR A 69 -9.62 0.60 -0.44
CA TYR A 69 -10.79 1.45 -0.23
C TYR A 69 -10.66 2.33 1.01
N ILE A 70 -10.15 1.81 2.13
CA ILE A 70 -9.91 2.61 3.34
C ILE A 70 -8.94 3.76 3.03
N ALA A 71 -7.84 3.48 2.32
CA ALA A 71 -6.89 4.52 1.94
C ALA A 71 -7.51 5.56 0.97
N HIS A 72 -8.42 5.15 0.10
CA HIS A 72 -9.17 6.08 -0.76
C HIS A 72 -10.20 6.90 0.01
N GLN A 73 -10.82 6.33 1.04
CA GLN A 73 -11.74 7.04 1.91
C GLN A 73 -11.03 8.23 2.57
N ARG A 74 -9.79 8.06 3.05
CA ARG A 74 -8.97 9.18 3.54
C ARG A 74 -8.77 10.29 2.51
N LEU A 75 -8.51 9.92 1.24
CA LEU A 75 -8.42 10.91 0.17
C LEU A 75 -9.73 11.68 -0.05
N ILE A 76 -10.88 11.01 0.06
CA ILE A 76 -12.19 11.62 -0.19
C ILE A 76 -12.61 12.51 0.98
N GLU A 77 -12.46 12.02 2.20
CA GLU A 77 -12.92 12.69 3.43
C GLU A 77 -11.94 13.77 3.90
N GLU A 78 -10.64 13.45 3.96
CA GLU A 78 -9.61 14.34 4.48
C GLU A 78 -8.91 15.15 3.39
N LYS A 79 -9.15 14.85 2.10
CA LYS A 79 -8.44 15.43 0.94
C LYS A 79 -6.93 15.18 0.96
N VAL A 80 -6.49 14.17 1.71
CA VAL A 80 -5.07 13.80 1.82
C VAL A 80 -4.79 12.61 0.93
N ASP A 81 -3.89 12.80 -0.04
CA ASP A 81 -3.44 11.69 -0.85
C ASP A 81 -2.40 10.83 -0.13
N VAL A 82 -2.86 9.72 0.46
CA VAL A 82 -2.01 8.79 1.20
C VAL A 82 -1.53 7.60 0.37
N ILE A 83 -2.03 7.39 -0.85
CA ILE A 83 -1.74 6.15 -1.60
C ILE A 83 -0.48 6.31 -2.47
N ILE A 84 0.41 5.33 -2.43
CA ILE A 84 1.47 5.12 -3.43
C ILE A 84 1.23 3.76 -4.07
N LEU A 85 1.11 3.72 -5.39
CA LEU A 85 0.87 2.48 -6.14
C LEU A 85 2.13 2.08 -6.91
N ILE A 86 2.67 0.89 -6.62
CA ILE A 86 3.83 0.30 -7.31
C ILE A 86 3.34 -0.92 -8.10
N LEU A 87 3.56 -0.94 -9.41
CA LEU A 87 3.15 -2.06 -10.26
C LEU A 87 4.34 -2.96 -10.60
N LEU A 88 4.45 -4.13 -9.98
CA LEU A 88 5.54 -5.07 -10.29
C LEU A 88 5.30 -5.93 -11.55
N GLU A 89 4.07 -5.96 -12.06
CA GLU A 89 3.72 -6.75 -13.23
C GLU A 89 2.99 -5.92 -14.28
N LYS A 90 3.48 -5.96 -15.54
CA LYS A 90 2.85 -5.26 -16.68
C LYS A 90 1.37 -5.61 -16.87
N ALA A 91 0.97 -6.83 -16.53
CA ALA A 91 -0.44 -7.26 -16.62
C ALA A 91 -1.39 -6.43 -15.75
N LEU A 92 -0.88 -5.78 -14.70
CA LEU A 92 -1.68 -4.96 -13.78
C LEU A 92 -1.87 -3.51 -14.26
N GLN A 93 -1.25 -3.12 -15.38
CA GLN A 93 -1.45 -1.80 -16.00
C GLN A 93 -2.88 -1.58 -16.52
N ARG A 94 -3.65 -2.65 -16.73
CA ARG A 94 -5.09 -2.56 -17.08
C ARG A 94 -6.01 -2.82 -15.89
N SER A 95 -5.46 -2.92 -14.68
CA SER A 95 -6.26 -3.22 -13.48
C SER A 95 -7.29 -2.12 -13.21
N ARG A 96 -8.45 -2.52 -12.67
CA ARG A 96 -9.48 -1.56 -12.22
C ARG A 96 -8.95 -0.63 -11.12
N TYR A 97 -7.99 -1.09 -10.32
CA TYR A 97 -7.37 -0.32 -9.25
C TYR A 97 -6.54 0.83 -9.78
N LEU A 98 -5.70 0.57 -10.80
CA LEU A 98 -4.97 1.65 -11.47
C LEU A 98 -5.92 2.63 -12.19
N ARG A 99 -6.97 2.12 -12.86
CA ARG A 99 -7.97 2.98 -13.52
C ARG A 99 -8.71 3.88 -12.52
N LEU A 100 -9.14 3.32 -11.39
CA LEU A 100 -9.80 4.09 -10.33
C LEU A 100 -8.83 5.13 -9.76
N ARG A 101 -7.58 4.72 -9.51
CA ARG A 101 -6.54 5.64 -9.04
C ARG A 101 -6.33 6.80 -10.00
N LYS A 102 -6.16 6.55 -11.30
CA LYS A 102 -6.00 7.60 -12.32
C LYS A 102 -7.20 8.57 -12.39
N ARG A 103 -8.41 8.10 -12.08
CA ARG A 103 -9.62 8.96 -12.02
C ARG A 103 -9.65 9.85 -10.78
N LEU A 104 -9.17 9.34 -9.65
CA LEU A 104 -9.23 10.06 -8.36
C LEU A 104 -7.99 10.91 -8.10
N CYS A 105 -6.80 10.45 -8.49
CA CYS A 105 -5.53 11.15 -8.31
C CYS A 105 -4.46 10.62 -9.28
N ALA A 106 -4.13 11.40 -10.32
CA ALA A 106 -3.26 10.95 -11.42
C ALA A 106 -1.75 11.00 -11.12
N ILE A 107 -1.32 11.75 -10.10
CA ILE A 107 0.10 12.13 -9.88
C ILE A 107 0.90 11.04 -9.16
N SER A 108 0.25 10.12 -8.45
CA SER A 108 0.88 9.24 -7.44
C SER A 108 0.91 7.76 -7.85
N VAL A 109 1.14 7.49 -9.14
CA VAL A 109 1.35 6.14 -9.69
C VAL A 109 2.80 6.01 -10.15
N LEU A 110 3.51 5.01 -9.66
CA LEU A 110 4.86 4.66 -10.08
C LEU A 110 4.84 3.38 -10.94
N TYR A 111 5.63 3.36 -12.01
CA TYR A 111 5.77 2.23 -12.93
C TYR A 111 7.10 1.52 -12.76
#